data_AF-A0A964XVU1-F1
#
_entry.id   AF-A0A964XVU1-F1
#
_cell.length_a   1.000
_cell.length_b   1.000
_cell.length_c   1.000
_cell.angle_alpha   90.00
_cell.angle_beta   90.00
_cell.angle_gamma   90.00
#
_symmetry.space_group_name_H-M   'P 1'
#
loop_
_entity.id
_entity.type
_entity.pdbx_description
1 polymer ?
#
loop_
_entity_poly.entity_id
_entity_poly.type
_entity_poly.pdbx_seq_one_letter_code
_entity_poly.pdbx_strand_id
1 'polypeptide(L)'
;HNHARMWLASYVVHMRHVHWRAGADWLVAHLLDGDLASNHLSWQWVAGTGSHKPYLFNADNVERFAPTQWHSPGSVVDQSYEALDDLAHGRRFTPAARQPSVSLTPKDTASSVVTPVLTTPPEGLHVGTAASIHQDQIRGREVWLVHPWALRAPPADLPTDAVVMGVYLQQFHTAWPWSETRWRWVDAAMREVTTQRYFIDAADLAACLSGAARVRSVSDPHITRWLKPFAQLDPEPALFPGVDRRCQSFSQWWTRATRGYRQAGELISHRAPQSA
;
A
#
# COMPACT_ATOMS: atom_id res chain seq x y z
N HIS A 1 -7.07 11.91 -1.57
CA HIS A 1 -8.20 12.12 -0.63
C HIS A 1 -8.96 10.80 -0.43
N ASN A 2 -9.35 10.44 0.80
CA ASN A 2 -9.96 9.13 1.07
C ASN A 2 -11.35 8.96 0.41
N HIS A 3 -12.20 9.99 0.43
CA HIS A 3 -13.52 9.91 -0.24
C HIS A 3 -13.40 9.57 -1.73
N ALA A 4 -12.39 10.09 -2.43
CA ALA A 4 -12.19 9.79 -3.84
C ALA A 4 -11.94 8.29 -4.08
N ARG A 5 -11.18 7.62 -3.20
CA ARG A 5 -10.95 6.18 -3.26
C ARG A 5 -12.25 5.40 -3.02
N MET A 6 -13.04 5.82 -2.03
CA MET A 6 -14.32 5.19 -1.71
C MET A 6 -15.35 5.36 -2.84
N TRP A 7 -15.43 6.54 -3.45
CA TRP A 7 -16.30 6.81 -4.61
C TRP A 7 -15.90 5.98 -5.81
N LEU A 8 -14.61 5.94 -6.15
CA LEU A 8 -14.10 5.12 -7.23
C LEU A 8 -14.42 3.63 -7.01
N ALA A 9 -14.16 3.12 -5.80
CA ALA A 9 -14.46 1.74 -5.45
C ALA A 9 -15.96 1.44 -5.53
N SER A 10 -16.81 2.34 -5.01
CA SER A 10 -18.26 2.19 -5.05
C SER A 10 -18.78 2.15 -6.48
N TYR A 11 -18.29 3.06 -7.34
CA TYR A 11 -18.62 3.07 -8.75
C TYR A 11 -18.21 1.79 -9.48
N VAL A 12 -16.98 1.33 -9.28
CA VAL A 12 -16.45 0.12 -9.91
C VAL A 12 -17.25 -1.11 -9.46
N VAL A 13 -17.55 -1.23 -8.17
CA VAL A 13 -18.24 -2.40 -7.61
C VAL A 13 -19.73 -2.39 -7.90
N HIS A 14 -20.44 -1.32 -7.51
CA HIS A 14 -21.90 -1.32 -7.46
C HIS A 14 -22.56 -0.82 -8.74
N MET A 15 -21.91 0.09 -9.47
CA MET A 15 -22.46 0.65 -10.71
C MET A 15 -21.94 -0.10 -11.94
N ARG A 16 -20.70 -0.62 -11.88
CA ARG A 16 -20.07 -1.37 -12.98
C ARG A 16 -20.04 -2.88 -12.76
N HIS A 17 -20.47 -3.36 -11.60
CA HIS A 17 -20.53 -4.79 -11.24
C HIS A 17 -19.19 -5.51 -11.40
N VAL A 18 -18.09 -4.80 -11.17
CA VAL A 18 -16.74 -5.37 -11.18
C VAL A 18 -16.41 -5.87 -9.78
N HIS A 19 -15.88 -7.09 -9.69
CA HIS A 19 -15.47 -7.64 -8.41
C HIS A 19 -14.40 -6.76 -7.74
N TRP A 20 -14.61 -6.42 -6.46
CA TRP A 20 -13.79 -5.46 -5.70
C TRP A 20 -12.28 -5.72 -5.79
N ARG A 21 -11.89 -7.00 -5.82
CA ARG A 21 -10.48 -7.41 -5.90
C ARG A 21 -9.78 -6.89 -7.15
N ALA A 22 -10.46 -6.87 -8.30
CA ALA A 22 -9.87 -6.37 -9.54
C ALA A 22 -9.54 -4.88 -9.43
N GLY A 23 -10.43 -4.09 -8.82
CA GLY A 23 -10.19 -2.68 -8.55
C GLY A 23 -9.12 -2.45 -7.49
N ALA A 24 -9.08 -3.27 -6.44
CA ALA A 24 -8.06 -3.21 -5.39
C ALA A 24 -6.66 -3.50 -5.94
N ASP A 25 -6.52 -4.57 -6.74
CA ASP A 25 -5.26 -5.00 -7.34
C ASP A 25 -4.76 -3.95 -8.36
N TRP A 26 -5.67 -3.34 -9.11
CA TRP A 26 -5.31 -2.23 -10.01
C TRP A 26 -4.90 -0.97 -9.25
N LEU A 27 -5.71 -0.50 -8.29
CA LEU A 27 -5.49 0.78 -7.63
C LEU A 27 -4.19 0.80 -6.84
N VAL A 28 -3.86 -0.31 -6.14
CA VAL A 28 -2.67 -0.34 -5.28
C VAL A 28 -1.39 -0.08 -6.07
N ALA A 29 -1.31 -0.51 -7.33
CA ALA A 29 -0.15 -0.25 -8.19
C ALA A 29 0.15 1.26 -8.38
N HIS A 30 -0.87 2.12 -8.25
CA HIS A 30 -0.78 3.56 -8.47
C HIS A 30 -0.67 4.39 -7.18
N LEU A 31 -0.94 3.80 -6.02
CA LEU A 31 -0.91 4.51 -4.74
C LEU A 31 0.51 4.67 -4.22
N LEU A 32 0.96 5.92 -4.02
CA LEU A 32 2.24 6.20 -3.36
C LEU A 32 2.25 5.68 -1.91
N ASP A 33 1.13 5.84 -1.21
CA ASP A 33 0.85 5.33 0.13
C ASP A 33 0.27 3.90 0.11
N GLY A 34 0.44 3.17 -0.99
CA GLY A 34 -0.26 1.91 -1.22
C GLY A 34 0.19 0.79 -0.30
N ASP A 35 -0.62 0.47 0.70
CA ASP A 35 -0.51 -0.75 1.51
C ASP A 35 -1.56 -1.78 1.05
N LEU A 36 -1.15 -3.03 0.81
CA LEU A 36 -2.06 -4.09 0.32
C LEU A 36 -3.19 -4.35 1.33
N ALA A 37 -2.87 -4.47 2.61
CA ALA A 37 -3.87 -4.82 3.62
C ALA A 37 -4.94 -3.74 3.76
N SER A 38 -4.52 -2.49 3.94
CA SER A 38 -5.39 -1.32 4.07
C SER A 38 -6.23 -1.08 2.81
N ASN A 39 -5.61 -1.17 1.63
CA ASN A 39 -6.32 -1.01 0.36
C ASN A 39 -7.38 -2.10 0.17
N HIS A 40 -7.00 -3.38 0.25
CA HIS A 40 -7.94 -4.49 0.02
C HIS A 40 -9.05 -4.54 1.06
N LEU A 41 -8.77 -4.20 2.31
CA LEU A 41 -9.80 -4.10 3.35
C LEU A 41 -10.78 -2.94 3.06
N SER A 42 -10.28 -1.80 2.59
CA SER A 42 -11.11 -0.66 2.21
C SER A 42 -12.04 -1.00 1.04
N TRP A 43 -11.53 -1.70 0.02
CA TRP A 43 -12.33 -2.17 -1.11
C TRP A 43 -13.40 -3.18 -0.70
N GLN A 44 -13.05 -4.13 0.18
CA GLN A 44 -14.00 -5.08 0.75
C GLN A 44 -15.11 -4.39 1.55
N TRP A 45 -14.74 -3.39 2.37
CA TRP A 45 -15.69 -2.60 3.14
C TRP A 45 -16.66 -1.84 2.22
N VAL A 46 -16.15 -1.18 1.17
CA VAL A 46 -17.00 -0.49 0.18
C VAL A 46 -17.93 -1.47 -0.53
N ALA A 47 -17.43 -2.64 -0.88
CA ALA A 47 -18.21 -3.72 -1.50
C ALA A 47 -19.23 -4.38 -0.57
N GLY A 48 -19.18 -4.10 0.73
CA GLY A 48 -20.08 -4.70 1.71
C GLY A 48 -19.81 -6.19 1.97
N THR A 49 -18.59 -6.72 1.73
CA THR A 49 -18.34 -8.17 1.91
C THR A 49 -18.50 -8.66 3.35
N GLY A 50 -18.43 -7.76 4.34
CA GLY A 50 -18.68 -8.02 5.76
C GLY A 50 -19.90 -7.30 6.33
N SER A 51 -20.80 -6.78 5.50
CA SER A 51 -21.96 -5.97 5.92
C SER A 51 -23.15 -6.17 4.98
N HIS A 52 -24.38 -6.03 5.48
CA HIS A 52 -25.58 -6.04 4.62
C HIS A 52 -25.84 -4.71 3.90
N LYS A 53 -25.03 -3.67 4.18
CA LYS A 53 -25.18 -2.35 3.58
C LYS A 53 -23.93 -1.99 2.78
N PRO A 54 -24.01 -1.87 1.43
CA PRO A 54 -22.91 -1.39 0.61
C PRO A 54 -22.64 0.09 0.87
N TYR A 55 -21.42 0.55 0.60
CA TYR A 55 -21.14 1.98 0.56
C TYR A 55 -21.52 2.55 -0.80
N LEU A 56 -22.42 3.52 -0.81
CA LEU A 56 -22.92 4.20 -2.01
C LEU A 56 -22.68 5.71 -1.90
N PHE A 57 -22.60 6.39 -3.04
CA PHE A 57 -22.50 7.83 -3.12
C PHE A 57 -23.26 8.35 -4.33
N ASN A 58 -23.79 9.56 -4.25
CA ASN A 58 -24.48 10.25 -5.33
C ASN A 58 -23.80 11.60 -5.66
N ALA A 59 -24.32 12.32 -6.66
CA ALA A 59 -23.81 13.64 -7.05
C ALA A 59 -23.81 14.65 -5.89
N ASP A 60 -24.85 14.69 -5.05
CA ASP A 60 -24.88 15.57 -3.86
C ASP A 60 -23.75 15.28 -2.87
N ASN A 61 -23.40 14.01 -2.69
CA ASN A 61 -22.29 13.60 -1.86
C ASN A 61 -20.95 14.12 -2.42
N VAL A 62 -20.77 14.03 -3.73
CA VAL A 62 -19.58 14.61 -4.40
C VAL A 62 -19.59 16.13 -4.25
N GLU A 63 -20.72 16.79 -4.47
CA GLU A 63 -20.85 18.24 -4.35
C GLU A 63 -20.46 18.74 -2.96
N ARG A 64 -20.89 18.03 -1.92
CA ARG A 64 -20.61 18.38 -0.53
C ARG A 64 -19.14 18.20 -0.12
N PHE A 65 -18.44 17.21 -0.68
CA PHE A 65 -17.13 16.79 -0.20
C PHE A 65 -15.99 16.91 -1.22
N ALA A 66 -16.28 17.39 -2.43
CA ALA A 66 -15.30 17.60 -3.48
C ALA A 66 -15.30 19.06 -3.98
N PRO A 67 -14.17 19.52 -4.54
CA PRO A 67 -14.12 20.77 -5.28
C PRO A 67 -15.12 20.82 -6.46
N THR A 68 -15.54 22.02 -6.84
CA THR A 68 -16.55 22.25 -7.89
C THR A 68 -16.24 21.56 -9.22
N GLN A 69 -14.97 21.43 -9.59
CA GLN A 69 -14.57 20.75 -10.83
C GLN A 69 -14.87 19.24 -10.85
N TRP A 70 -15.22 18.63 -9.72
CA TRP A 70 -15.60 17.21 -9.64
C TRP A 70 -17.11 17.01 -9.51
N HIS A 71 -17.88 18.10 -9.34
CA HIS A 71 -19.33 18.04 -9.26
C HIS A 71 -19.87 17.34 -10.51
N SER A 72 -20.78 16.40 -10.31
CA SER A 72 -21.20 15.46 -11.36
C SER A 72 -22.72 15.47 -11.59
N PRO A 73 -23.38 16.65 -11.73
CA PRO A 73 -24.81 16.70 -11.99
C PRO A 73 -25.14 16.10 -13.36
N GLY A 74 -26.30 15.46 -13.48
CA GLY A 74 -26.77 14.76 -14.68
C GLY A 74 -25.98 13.51 -15.07
N SER A 75 -25.00 13.11 -14.25
CA SER A 75 -24.21 11.91 -14.48
C SER A 75 -24.94 10.62 -14.05
N VAL A 76 -24.31 9.47 -14.29
CA VAL A 76 -24.83 8.17 -13.84
C VAL A 76 -24.87 8.01 -12.31
N VAL A 77 -24.13 8.85 -11.56
CA VAL A 77 -24.17 8.88 -10.09
C VAL A 77 -25.14 9.93 -9.55
N ASP A 78 -25.73 10.77 -10.41
CA ASP A 78 -26.75 11.73 -10.02
C ASP A 78 -28.12 11.04 -9.90
N GLN A 79 -28.28 10.28 -8.83
CA GLN A 79 -29.40 9.39 -8.54
C GLN A 79 -29.77 9.47 -7.06
N SER A 80 -30.99 9.03 -6.71
CA SER A 80 -31.36 8.83 -5.31
C SER A 80 -30.58 7.66 -4.71
N TYR A 81 -30.37 7.66 -3.39
CA TYR A 81 -29.76 6.53 -2.69
C TYR A 81 -30.56 5.23 -2.85
N GLU A 82 -31.90 5.32 -2.95
CA GLU A 82 -32.77 4.17 -3.20
C GLU A 82 -32.48 3.55 -4.58
N ALA A 83 -32.40 4.36 -5.64
CA ALA A 83 -32.09 3.87 -6.96
C ALA A 83 -30.67 3.26 -7.04
N LEU A 84 -29.69 3.86 -6.34
CA LEU A 84 -28.34 3.30 -6.24
C LEU A 84 -28.31 1.99 -5.44
N ASP A 85 -29.11 1.86 -4.38
CA ASP A 85 -29.23 0.61 -3.61
C ASP A 85 -29.82 -0.51 -4.46
N ASP A 86 -30.86 -0.21 -5.23
CA ASP A 86 -31.43 -1.16 -6.17
C ASP A 86 -30.41 -1.59 -7.22
N LEU A 87 -29.64 -0.65 -7.78
CA LEU A 87 -28.59 -0.95 -8.74
C LEU A 87 -27.48 -1.84 -8.14
N ALA A 88 -27.05 -1.54 -6.91
CA ALA A 88 -26.01 -2.29 -6.20
C ALA A 88 -26.43 -3.75 -5.92
N HIS A 89 -27.72 -3.99 -5.66
CA HIS A 89 -28.27 -5.32 -5.43
C HIS A 89 -28.76 -6.02 -6.70
N GLY A 90 -28.55 -5.42 -7.88
CA GLY A 90 -29.04 -5.97 -9.15
C GLY A 90 -30.57 -6.02 -9.26
N ARG A 91 -31.27 -5.20 -8.49
CA ARG A 91 -32.73 -5.04 -8.55
C ARG A 91 -33.12 -4.13 -9.71
N ARG A 92 -34.43 -3.95 -9.91
CA ARG A 92 -34.95 -3.08 -10.98
C ARG A 92 -34.58 -1.62 -10.72
N PHE A 93 -33.55 -1.15 -11.41
CA PHE A 93 -33.15 0.25 -11.39
C PHE A 93 -34.18 1.15 -12.09
N THR A 94 -34.63 2.18 -11.38
CA THR A 94 -35.47 3.27 -11.94
C THR A 94 -34.67 4.56 -11.84
N PRO A 95 -34.13 5.09 -12.95
CA PRO A 95 -33.33 6.30 -12.90
C PRO A 95 -34.19 7.49 -12.50
N ALA A 96 -33.60 8.41 -11.73
CA ALA A 96 -34.16 9.74 -11.52
C ALA A 96 -34.36 10.44 -12.87
N ALA A 97 -35.39 11.31 -12.96
CA ALA A 97 -35.65 12.10 -14.15
C ALA A 97 -34.39 12.89 -14.52
N ARG A 98 -33.75 12.53 -15.64
CA ARG A 98 -32.50 13.16 -16.07
C ARG A 98 -32.73 14.64 -16.26
N GLN A 99 -32.00 15.47 -15.52
CA GLN A 99 -31.81 16.86 -15.93
C GLN A 99 -31.13 16.85 -17.31
N PRO A 100 -31.45 17.79 -18.21
CA PRO A 100 -30.79 17.87 -19.51
C PRO A 100 -29.28 17.88 -19.28
N SER A 101 -28.60 16.87 -19.83
CA SER A 101 -27.17 16.71 -19.71
C SER A 101 -26.52 18.03 -20.08
N VAL A 102 -25.73 18.62 -19.18
CA VAL A 102 -24.75 19.62 -19.60
C VAL A 102 -23.89 18.89 -20.64
N SER A 103 -24.01 19.28 -21.91
CA SER A 103 -23.09 18.81 -22.94
C SER A 103 -21.70 19.13 -22.44
N LEU A 104 -21.02 18.11 -21.92
CA LEU A 104 -19.58 18.15 -21.78
C LEU A 104 -19.09 18.26 -23.22
N THR A 105 -18.92 19.50 -23.71
CA THR A 105 -18.01 19.75 -24.80
C THR A 105 -16.73 19.02 -24.40
N PRO A 106 -16.18 18.13 -25.23
CA PRO A 106 -14.89 17.50 -24.96
C PRO A 106 -13.81 18.59 -25.00
N LYS A 107 -13.80 19.45 -23.98
CA LYS A 107 -12.72 20.37 -23.67
C LYS A 107 -11.72 19.51 -22.94
N ASP A 108 -10.66 19.22 -23.68
CA ASP A 108 -9.56 18.39 -23.28
C ASP A 108 -9.99 16.95 -23.00
N THR A 109 -10.10 16.17 -24.08
CA THR A 109 -9.64 14.78 -24.04
C THR A 109 -8.16 14.82 -23.67
N ALA A 110 -7.84 15.14 -22.42
CA ALA A 110 -6.62 14.67 -21.80
C ALA A 110 -6.69 13.18 -22.02
N SER A 111 -5.85 12.70 -22.94
CA SER A 111 -5.73 11.29 -23.27
C SER A 111 -5.75 10.57 -21.93
N SER A 112 -6.80 9.78 -21.69
CA SER A 112 -6.93 8.98 -20.47
C SER A 112 -5.89 7.87 -20.59
N VAL A 113 -4.62 8.25 -20.49
CA VAL A 113 -3.49 7.34 -20.48
C VAL A 113 -3.55 6.73 -19.10
N VAL A 114 -4.12 5.52 -19.03
CA VAL A 114 -3.89 4.63 -17.90
C VAL A 114 -2.38 4.59 -17.72
N THR A 115 -1.90 5.12 -16.59
CA THR A 115 -0.46 5.14 -16.32
C THR A 115 0.02 3.68 -16.36
N PRO A 116 1.03 3.34 -17.18
CA PRO A 116 1.50 1.96 -17.22
C PRO A 116 2.07 1.58 -15.86
N VAL A 117 1.90 0.31 -15.51
CA VAL A 117 2.53 -0.31 -14.34
C VAL A 117 3.71 -1.14 -14.82
N LEU A 118 4.77 -1.14 -14.03
CA LEU A 118 6.06 -1.73 -14.37
C LEU A 118 6.38 -2.82 -13.35
N THR A 119 6.69 -4.02 -13.85
CA THR A 119 7.21 -5.14 -13.05
C THR A 119 8.72 -5.00 -12.78
N THR A 120 9.37 -4.06 -13.44
CA THR A 120 10.79 -3.74 -13.30
C THR A 120 10.97 -2.25 -12.99
N PRO A 121 12.11 -1.86 -12.38
CA PRO A 121 12.43 -0.45 -12.17
C PRO A 121 12.39 0.34 -13.49
N PRO A 122 11.85 1.57 -13.48
CA PRO A 122 11.90 2.48 -14.63
C PRO A 122 13.33 2.93 -14.93
N GLU A 123 13.54 3.41 -16.16
CA GLU A 123 14.81 4.00 -16.58
C GLU A 123 15.21 5.17 -15.66
N GLY A 124 16.51 5.26 -15.36
CA GLY A 124 17.07 6.30 -14.49
C GLY A 124 16.86 6.09 -12.98
N LEU A 125 16.24 4.98 -12.52
CA LEU A 125 16.20 4.67 -11.08
C LEU A 125 17.59 4.23 -10.54
N HIS A 126 18.50 3.80 -11.42
CA HIS A 126 19.88 3.39 -11.12
C HIS A 126 19.95 2.44 -9.92
N VAL A 127 19.28 1.29 -10.04
CA VAL A 127 19.38 0.17 -9.11
C VAL A 127 20.24 -0.93 -9.73
N GLY A 128 21.10 -1.54 -8.93
CA GLY A 128 22.00 -2.60 -9.36
C GLY A 128 21.27 -3.94 -9.57
N THR A 129 22.02 -4.91 -10.10
CA THR A 129 21.61 -6.32 -10.21
C THR A 129 22.59 -7.20 -9.44
N ALA A 130 22.38 -8.52 -9.44
CA ALA A 130 23.32 -9.49 -8.84
C ALA A 130 24.77 -9.29 -9.30
N ALA A 131 24.98 -8.96 -10.58
CA ALA A 131 26.30 -8.74 -11.16
C ALA A 131 27.06 -7.53 -10.58
N SER A 132 26.35 -6.59 -9.97
CA SER A 132 26.94 -5.39 -9.34
C SER A 132 27.20 -5.54 -7.84
N ILE A 133 26.95 -6.72 -7.27
CA ILE A 133 27.26 -7.02 -5.86
C ILE A 133 28.69 -7.56 -5.79
N HIS A 134 29.56 -6.84 -5.10
CA HIS A 134 30.96 -7.20 -4.96
C HIS A 134 31.19 -8.00 -3.66
N GLN A 135 31.76 -9.21 -3.79
CA GLN A 135 31.90 -10.16 -2.67
C GLN A 135 32.85 -9.68 -1.56
N ASP A 136 33.87 -8.92 -1.91
CA ASP A 136 34.81 -8.28 -0.99
C ASP A 136 34.11 -7.29 -0.04
N GLN A 137 33.02 -6.65 -0.49
CA GLN A 137 32.23 -5.75 0.36
C GLN A 137 31.36 -6.51 1.36
N ILE A 138 31.04 -7.78 1.11
CA ILE A 138 30.09 -8.58 1.90
C ILE A 138 30.79 -9.56 2.83
N ARG A 139 31.92 -10.12 2.40
CA ARG A 139 32.58 -11.25 3.05
C ARG A 139 32.87 -10.97 4.53
N GLY A 140 32.32 -11.80 5.42
CA GLY A 140 32.54 -11.74 6.86
C GLY A 140 31.86 -10.56 7.57
N ARG A 141 31.05 -9.76 6.87
CA ARG A 141 30.35 -8.59 7.42
C ARG A 141 28.89 -8.91 7.67
N GLU A 142 28.27 -8.18 8.60
CA GLU A 142 26.81 -8.22 8.78
C GLU A 142 26.14 -7.40 7.68
N VAL A 143 25.05 -7.92 7.11
CA VAL A 143 24.28 -7.29 6.05
C VAL A 143 22.87 -7.00 6.54
N TRP A 144 22.48 -5.73 6.51
CA TRP A 144 21.12 -5.29 6.78
C TRP A 144 20.38 -5.00 5.47
N LEU A 145 19.36 -5.80 5.18
CA LEU A 145 18.49 -5.63 4.02
C LEU A 145 17.35 -4.67 4.35
N VAL A 146 17.24 -3.63 3.55
CA VAL A 146 16.15 -2.65 3.55
C VAL A 146 15.22 -2.98 2.39
N HIS A 147 13.91 -2.96 2.62
CA HIS A 147 12.90 -3.24 1.59
C HIS A 147 11.80 -2.18 1.62
N PRO A 148 10.97 -2.07 0.56
CA PRO A 148 9.99 -0.99 0.43
C PRO A 148 8.98 -0.82 1.57
N TRP A 149 8.67 -1.90 2.29
CA TRP A 149 7.74 -1.87 3.44
C TRP A 149 8.42 -1.54 4.78
N ALA A 150 9.74 -1.39 4.81
CA ALA A 150 10.49 -1.02 6.01
C ALA A 150 11.58 0.02 5.69
N LEU A 151 11.17 1.16 5.13
CA LEU A 151 12.03 2.30 4.83
C LEU A 151 12.32 3.12 6.10
N ARG A 152 13.19 2.59 6.96
CA ARG A 152 13.57 3.20 8.22
C ARG A 152 15.08 3.05 8.45
N ALA A 153 15.60 3.81 9.41
CA ALA A 153 17.00 3.67 9.83
C ALA A 153 17.31 2.22 10.22
N PRO A 154 18.52 1.70 9.89
CA PRO A 154 18.99 0.42 10.39
C PRO A 154 18.98 0.38 11.92
N PRO A 155 18.91 -0.82 12.52
CA PRO A 155 18.84 -0.94 13.96
C PRO A 155 20.15 -0.48 14.61
N ALA A 156 20.07 0.10 15.80
CA ALA A 156 21.22 0.73 16.46
C ALA A 156 22.29 -0.27 16.94
N ASP A 157 21.97 -1.56 17.00
CA ASP A 157 22.87 -2.66 17.34
C ASP A 157 23.69 -3.16 16.14
N LEU A 158 23.50 -2.58 14.95
CA LEU A 158 24.22 -2.98 13.75
C LEU A 158 25.71 -2.59 13.88
N PRO A 159 26.67 -3.50 13.59
CA PRO A 159 28.09 -3.18 13.61
C PRO A 159 28.43 -1.98 12.71
N THR A 160 29.43 -1.18 13.09
CA THR A 160 29.87 0.00 12.30
C THR A 160 30.33 -0.36 10.89
N ASP A 161 30.88 -1.55 10.73
CA ASP A 161 31.29 -2.11 9.45
C ASP A 161 30.19 -2.90 8.76
N ALA A 162 28.94 -2.86 9.20
CA ALA A 162 27.88 -3.55 8.48
C ALA A 162 27.59 -2.93 7.11
N VAL A 163 27.01 -3.72 6.22
CA VAL A 163 26.56 -3.29 4.90
C VAL A 163 25.06 -3.14 4.90
N VAL A 164 24.57 -1.95 4.54
CA VAL A 164 23.13 -1.68 4.43
C VAL A 164 22.75 -1.71 2.95
N MET A 165 21.86 -2.61 2.55
CA MET A 165 21.47 -2.78 1.15
C MET A 165 19.96 -2.70 0.96
N GLY A 166 19.52 -1.82 0.07
CA GLY A 166 18.14 -1.77 -0.41
C GLY A 166 17.87 -2.88 -1.41
N VAL A 167 16.76 -3.60 -1.27
CA VAL A 167 16.40 -4.68 -2.18
C VAL A 167 14.95 -4.53 -2.66
N TYR A 168 14.81 -4.62 -3.97
CA TYR A 168 13.55 -4.80 -4.67
C TYR A 168 13.51 -6.23 -5.20
N LEU A 169 12.71 -7.09 -4.57
CA LEU A 169 12.62 -8.49 -4.97
C LEU A 169 11.79 -8.63 -6.24
N GLN A 170 12.38 -9.25 -7.27
CA GLN A 170 11.72 -9.44 -8.58
C GLN A 170 10.38 -10.17 -8.43
N GLN A 171 10.36 -11.24 -7.61
CA GLN A 171 9.16 -12.06 -7.44
C GLN A 171 7.97 -11.28 -6.86
N PHE A 172 8.22 -10.24 -6.06
CA PHE A 172 7.16 -9.36 -5.59
C PHE A 172 6.61 -8.52 -6.75
N HIS A 173 7.49 -7.84 -7.49
CA HIS A 173 7.08 -6.89 -8.51
C HIS A 173 6.50 -7.55 -9.77
N THR A 174 6.79 -8.82 -10.03
CA THR A 174 6.06 -9.62 -11.02
C THR A 174 4.59 -9.80 -10.64
N ALA A 175 4.29 -10.02 -9.36
CA ALA A 175 2.92 -10.18 -8.88
C ALA A 175 2.21 -8.84 -8.63
N TRP A 176 2.97 -7.82 -8.22
CA TRP A 176 2.47 -6.52 -7.79
C TRP A 176 3.29 -5.40 -8.44
N PRO A 177 3.04 -5.12 -9.74
CA PRO A 177 3.73 -4.07 -10.46
C PRO A 177 3.34 -2.70 -9.91
N TRP A 178 4.20 -1.71 -10.11
CA TRP A 178 3.98 -0.34 -9.66
C TRP A 178 4.03 0.65 -10.80
N SER A 179 3.30 1.75 -10.66
CA SER A 179 3.49 2.90 -11.54
C SER A 179 4.91 3.45 -11.40
N GLU A 180 5.41 4.10 -12.44
CA GLU A 180 6.70 4.79 -12.39
C GLU A 180 6.78 5.80 -11.24
N THR A 181 5.70 6.56 -11.00
CA THR A 181 5.64 7.52 -9.89
C THR A 181 5.83 6.85 -8.55
N ARG A 182 5.23 5.67 -8.34
CA ARG A 182 5.39 4.91 -7.11
C ARG A 182 6.80 4.36 -6.96
N TRP A 183 7.38 3.80 -8.03
CA TRP A 183 8.80 3.40 -8.05
C TRP A 183 9.71 4.52 -7.58
N ARG A 184 9.58 5.71 -8.19
CA ARG A 184 10.42 6.88 -7.87
C ARG A 184 10.21 7.37 -6.44
N TRP A 185 8.97 7.38 -5.95
CA TRP A 185 8.66 7.82 -4.58
C TRP A 185 9.24 6.89 -3.52
N VAL A 186 9.03 5.58 -3.67
CA VAL A 186 9.60 4.56 -2.76
C VAL A 186 11.13 4.62 -2.79
N ASP A 187 11.71 4.78 -3.98
CA ASP A 187 13.15 4.82 -4.15
C ASP A 187 13.81 6.06 -3.57
N ALA A 188 13.15 7.21 -3.63
CA ALA A 188 13.60 8.42 -2.95
C ALA A 188 13.73 8.16 -1.44
N ALA A 189 12.71 7.55 -0.81
CA ALA A 189 12.76 7.19 0.61
C ALA A 189 13.79 6.08 0.90
N MET A 190 13.97 5.11 0.00
CA MET A 190 15.02 4.08 0.16
C MET A 190 16.43 4.67 0.09
N ARG A 191 16.67 5.68 -0.76
CA ARG A 191 17.95 6.41 -0.86
C ARG A 191 18.33 7.14 0.41
N GLU A 192 17.35 7.60 1.18
CA GLU A 192 17.60 8.21 2.49
C GLU A 192 18.13 7.21 3.52
N VAL A 193 17.86 5.91 3.32
CA VAL A 193 18.34 4.82 4.19
C VAL A 193 19.67 4.24 3.69
N THR A 194 19.78 4.00 2.38
CA THR A 194 21.00 3.44 1.78
C THR A 194 21.14 3.81 0.30
N THR A 195 22.39 4.03 -0.11
CA THR A 195 22.74 4.29 -1.51
C THR A 195 22.82 3.00 -2.33
N GLN A 196 23.23 1.88 -1.71
CA GLN A 196 23.34 0.57 -2.36
C GLN A 196 21.96 -0.08 -2.49
N ARG A 197 21.43 -0.16 -3.71
CA ARG A 197 20.06 -0.66 -3.96
C ARG A 197 20.05 -1.58 -5.16
N TYR A 198 19.34 -2.70 -5.07
CA TYR A 198 19.37 -3.78 -6.05
C TYR A 198 17.97 -4.24 -6.43
N PHE A 199 17.73 -4.47 -7.71
CA PHE A 199 16.58 -5.21 -8.22
C PHE A 199 17.03 -6.63 -8.58
N ILE A 200 16.61 -7.61 -7.78
CA ILE A 200 17.27 -8.92 -7.73
C ILE A 200 16.30 -10.03 -7.36
N ASP A 201 16.49 -11.22 -7.92
CA ASP A 201 15.78 -12.42 -7.51
C ASP A 201 16.27 -12.88 -6.13
N ALA A 202 15.36 -13.32 -5.26
CA ALA A 202 15.73 -13.82 -3.93
C ALA A 202 16.79 -14.94 -3.92
N ALA A 203 16.82 -15.84 -4.91
CA ALA A 203 17.82 -16.90 -5.01
C ALA A 203 19.20 -16.33 -5.35
N ASP A 204 19.27 -15.40 -6.31
CA ASP A 204 20.52 -14.71 -6.66
C ASP A 204 21.02 -13.87 -5.48
N LEU A 205 20.12 -13.18 -4.78
CA LEU A 205 20.45 -12.44 -3.57
C LEU A 205 21.04 -13.35 -2.49
N ALA A 206 20.44 -14.52 -2.25
CA ALA A 206 20.97 -15.50 -1.31
C ALA A 206 22.37 -15.98 -1.70
N ALA A 207 22.60 -16.28 -2.99
CA ALA A 207 23.90 -16.68 -3.50
C ALA A 207 24.96 -15.57 -3.33
N CYS A 208 24.62 -14.33 -3.69
CA CYS A 208 25.46 -13.16 -3.51
C CYS A 208 25.80 -12.88 -2.04
N LEU A 209 24.92 -13.25 -1.10
CA LEU A 209 25.12 -13.01 0.33
C LEU A 209 25.68 -14.21 1.10
N SER A 210 26.01 -15.31 0.43
CA SER A 210 26.53 -16.53 1.06
C SER A 210 27.83 -16.32 1.86
N GLY A 211 28.62 -15.30 1.52
CA GLY A 211 29.83 -14.92 2.24
C GLY A 211 29.63 -13.99 3.44
N ALA A 212 28.42 -13.47 3.68
CA ALA A 212 28.13 -12.59 4.80
C ALA A 212 28.27 -13.35 6.13
N ALA A 213 28.71 -12.65 7.19
CA ALA A 213 28.71 -13.26 8.53
C ALA A 213 27.29 -13.48 9.04
N ARG A 214 26.39 -12.54 8.73
CA ARG A 214 24.97 -12.59 9.07
C ARG A 214 24.16 -11.71 8.13
N VAL A 215 22.97 -12.16 7.75
CA VAL A 215 22.02 -11.36 6.97
C VAL A 215 20.78 -11.14 7.81
N ARG A 216 20.36 -9.88 7.94
CA ARG A 216 19.16 -9.48 8.68
C ARG A 216 18.26 -8.60 7.84
N SER A 217 16.98 -8.60 8.17
CA SER A 217 16.01 -7.64 7.64
C SER A 217 14.86 -7.48 8.62
N VAL A 218 13.93 -6.59 8.31
CA VAL A 218 12.65 -6.52 9.02
C VAL A 218 11.71 -7.58 8.47
N SER A 219 10.97 -8.26 9.34
CA SER A 219 9.90 -9.16 8.94
C SER A 219 8.73 -8.35 8.36
N ASP A 220 8.32 -8.73 7.15
CA ASP A 220 7.13 -8.17 6.51
C ASP A 220 6.44 -9.25 5.66
N PRO A 221 5.09 -9.37 5.70
CA PRO A 221 4.36 -10.40 4.96
C PRO A 221 4.61 -10.41 3.44
N HIS A 222 4.93 -9.26 2.85
CA HIS A 222 5.15 -9.12 1.42
C HIS A 222 6.40 -9.88 0.96
N ILE A 223 7.43 -9.99 1.81
CA ILE A 223 8.74 -10.56 1.42
C ILE A 223 9.18 -11.76 2.24
N THR A 224 8.57 -11.99 3.40
CA THR A 224 9.04 -12.98 4.40
C THR A 224 9.26 -14.34 3.76
N ARG A 225 8.37 -14.78 2.86
CA ARG A 225 8.49 -16.09 2.20
C ARG A 225 9.77 -16.26 1.39
N TRP A 226 10.37 -15.18 0.90
CA TRP A 226 11.56 -15.20 0.06
C TRP A 226 12.85 -14.93 0.85
N LEU A 227 12.81 -14.08 1.88
CA LEU A 227 13.99 -13.75 2.67
C LEU A 227 14.26 -14.72 3.83
N LYS A 228 13.21 -15.27 4.45
CA LYS A 228 13.32 -16.18 5.61
C LYS A 228 14.27 -17.37 5.41
N PRO A 229 14.43 -17.96 4.20
CA PRO A 229 15.37 -19.06 4.00
C PRO A 229 16.84 -18.73 4.28
N PHE A 230 17.26 -17.46 4.20
CA PHE A 230 18.68 -17.08 4.32
C PHE A 230 18.95 -15.83 5.18
N ALA A 231 17.90 -15.08 5.56
CA ALA A 231 18.02 -13.91 6.42
C ALA A 231 17.27 -14.11 7.74
N GLN A 232 17.86 -13.62 8.83
CA GLN A 232 17.14 -13.44 10.08
C GLN A 232 16.17 -12.26 9.93
N LEU A 233 14.89 -12.50 10.21
CA LEU A 233 13.86 -11.46 10.13
C LEU A 233 13.53 -10.96 11.52
N ASP A 234 13.97 -9.74 11.81
CA ASP A 234 13.66 -9.06 13.05
C ASP A 234 12.19 -8.62 13.04
N PRO A 235 11.44 -8.75 14.14
CA PRO A 235 10.02 -8.44 14.16
C PRO A 235 9.75 -6.99 13.81
N GLU A 236 8.61 -6.73 13.18
CA GLU A 236 8.15 -5.36 12.98
C GLU A 236 7.94 -4.68 14.35
N PRO A 237 8.47 -3.47 14.58
CA PRO A 237 8.25 -2.75 15.81
C PRO A 237 6.77 -2.42 15.95
N ALA A 238 6.12 -3.07 16.90
CA ALA A 238 4.74 -2.81 17.23
C ALA A 238 4.60 -1.39 17.79
N LEU A 239 3.72 -0.59 17.19
CA LEU A 239 3.37 0.73 17.71
C LEU A 239 2.51 0.64 18.97
N PHE A 240 1.70 -0.41 19.07
CA PHE A 240 0.80 -0.65 20.19
C PHE A 240 1.26 -1.88 20.97
N PRO A 241 1.09 -1.90 22.30
CA PRO A 241 1.29 -3.11 23.07
C PRO A 241 0.34 -4.22 22.59
N GLY A 242 0.77 -5.47 22.76
CA GLY A 242 -0.07 -6.63 22.49
C GLY A 242 -1.36 -6.58 23.31
N VAL A 243 -2.48 -6.95 22.68
CA VAL A 243 -3.78 -7.09 23.36
C VAL A 243 -4.07 -8.58 23.49
N ASP A 244 -3.81 -9.14 24.68
CA ASP A 244 -3.87 -10.59 24.95
C ASP A 244 -5.27 -11.22 24.81
N ARG A 245 -6.32 -10.38 24.72
CA ARG A 245 -7.71 -10.81 24.59
C ARG A 245 -8.30 -10.34 23.28
N ARG A 246 -8.91 -11.27 22.53
CA ARG A 246 -9.70 -10.96 21.33
C ARG A 246 -10.69 -9.83 21.61
N CYS A 247 -10.77 -8.89 20.68
CA CYS A 247 -11.70 -7.77 20.71
C CYS A 247 -12.81 -7.99 19.67
N GLN A 248 -14.04 -7.64 20.01
CA GLN A 248 -15.19 -7.79 19.09
C GLN A 248 -15.39 -6.56 18.20
N SER A 249 -14.67 -5.47 18.47
CA SER A 249 -14.68 -4.26 17.64
C SER A 249 -13.35 -3.53 17.72
N PHE A 250 -13.09 -2.66 16.72
CA PHE A 250 -11.95 -1.76 16.73
C PHE A 250 -11.96 -0.86 17.96
N SER A 251 -13.11 -0.31 18.37
CA SER A 251 -13.20 0.55 19.56
C SER A 251 -12.77 -0.17 20.83
N GLN A 252 -13.17 -1.44 21.01
CA GLN A 252 -12.71 -2.26 22.14
C GLN A 252 -11.20 -2.48 22.10
N TRP A 253 -10.66 -2.79 20.92
CA TRP A 253 -9.22 -2.93 20.73
C TRP A 253 -8.48 -1.62 21.04
N TRP A 254 -8.93 -0.50 20.48
CA TRP A 254 -8.34 0.82 20.65
C TRP A 254 -8.28 1.22 22.12
N THR A 255 -9.39 1.09 22.85
CA THR A 255 -9.44 1.39 24.28
C THR A 255 -8.45 0.53 25.08
N ARG A 256 -8.23 -0.73 24.70
CA ARG A 256 -7.27 -1.61 25.38
C ARG A 256 -5.83 -1.26 25.02
N ALA A 257 -5.55 -1.12 23.72
CA ALA A 257 -4.22 -0.84 23.18
C ALA A 257 -3.66 0.53 23.60
N THR A 258 -4.54 1.50 23.86
CA THR A 258 -4.17 2.87 24.25
C THR A 258 -4.39 3.16 25.73
N ARG A 259 -4.81 2.17 26.53
CA ARG A 259 -5.08 2.37 27.95
C ARG A 259 -3.81 2.83 28.68
N GLY A 260 -3.89 4.00 29.30
CA GLY A 260 -2.76 4.58 30.07
C GLY A 260 -1.87 5.51 29.26
N TYR A 261 -2.01 5.55 27.94
CA TYR A 261 -1.34 6.54 27.08
C TYR A 261 -2.24 7.75 26.90
N ARG A 262 -1.68 8.94 27.11
CA ARG A 262 -2.32 10.24 26.94
C ARG A 262 -1.88 10.93 25.66
N GLN A 263 -0.69 10.61 25.14
CA GLN A 263 -0.13 11.20 23.93
C GLN A 263 0.48 10.14 23.01
N ALA A 264 0.46 10.40 21.70
CA ALA A 264 1.03 9.49 20.70
C ALA A 264 2.54 9.26 20.90
N GLY A 265 3.28 10.24 21.44
CA GLY A 265 4.70 10.11 21.74
C GLY A 265 5.00 8.99 22.73
N GLU A 266 4.11 8.72 23.68
CA GLU A 266 4.30 7.69 24.70
C GLU A 266 4.23 6.26 24.12
N LEU A 267 3.46 6.07 23.03
CA LEU A 267 3.44 4.81 22.26
C LEU A 267 4.76 4.58 21.53
N ILE A 268 5.44 5.65 21.12
CA ILE A 268 6.74 5.59 20.46
C ILE A 268 7.85 5.33 21.50
N SER A 269 7.75 5.90 22.70
CA SER A 269 8.74 5.75 23.77
C SER A 269 8.73 4.38 24.46
N HIS A 270 7.62 3.63 24.44
CA HIS A 270 7.60 2.22 24.88
C HIS A 270 8.59 1.33 24.09
N ARG A 271 9.17 1.82 22.99
CA ARG A 271 10.20 1.14 22.19
C ARG A 271 11.58 1.05 22.84
N ALA A 272 11.87 1.84 23.89
CA ALA A 272 13.18 1.77 24.54
C ALA A 272 13.27 0.49 25.40
N PRO A 273 14.28 -0.39 25.23
CA PRO A 273 14.52 -1.43 26.21
C PRO A 273 14.71 -0.75 27.56
N GLN A 274 14.00 -1.22 28.58
CA GLN A 274 14.36 -0.88 29.95
C GLN A 274 15.79 -1.38 30.13
N SER A 275 16.74 -0.46 30.16
CA SER A 275 18.11 -0.75 30.58
C SER A 275 18.02 -1.35 31.97
N ALA A 276 18.29 -2.65 32.06
CA ALA A 276 18.66 -3.31 33.31
C ALA A 276 20.13 -3.02 33.61
#